data_AF-A0AAV7NNE8-F1
#
_entry.id   AF-A0AAV7NNE8-F1
#
_cell.length_a   1.000
_cell.length_b   1.000
_cell.length_c   1.000
_cell.angle_alpha   90.00
_cell.angle_beta   90.00
_cell.angle_gamma   90.00
#
_symmetry.space_group_name_H-M   'P 1'
#
loop_
_entity.id
_entity.type
_entity.pdbx_description
1 polymer ?
#
loop_
_entity_poly.entity_id
_entity_poly.type
_entity_poly.pdbx_seq_one_letter_code
_entity_poly.pdbx_strand_id
1 'polypeptide(L)'
;MPTLPHRCGTPVVLESFQYLAIYVTRNAEEFQGQNLVPQLEHLCRDVAHWQVLPVSLMGQAALFKMVSLTCILYVLQNTPYRVTADFFTRVNSEVRKHLWNRGSLHISLAKLHHGVFERGLEIPEIQGYYWASQLITINKWVFVDNGEPVHWVNREAMGDLGLLVHPLRPAPRAHTPATYTDHN
;
A
#
# COMPACT_ATOMS: atom_id res chain seq x y z
N MET A 1 -16.03 -5.19 37.72
CA MET A 1 -14.87 -5.86 37.11
C MET A 1 -15.37 -7.15 36.47
N PRO A 2 -15.65 -7.21 35.16
CA PRO A 2 -16.04 -8.46 34.52
C PRO A 2 -14.77 -9.22 34.10
N THR A 3 -14.58 -10.39 34.67
CA THR A 3 -13.53 -11.35 34.33
C THR A 3 -13.82 -11.96 32.95
N LEU A 4 -12.83 -11.93 32.06
CA LEU A 4 -12.89 -12.61 30.76
C LEU A 4 -12.96 -14.13 30.97
N PRO A 5 -13.85 -14.86 30.26
CA PRO A 5 -13.86 -16.30 30.35
C PRO A 5 -12.67 -16.88 29.59
N HIS A 6 -11.86 -17.68 30.29
CA HIS A 6 -10.97 -18.66 29.68
C HIS A 6 -11.81 -19.61 28.82
N ARG A 7 -11.81 -19.45 27.49
CA ARG A 7 -12.32 -20.45 26.55
C ARG A 7 -11.20 -20.97 25.68
N CYS A 8 -10.84 -22.22 25.95
CA CYS A 8 -10.08 -23.08 25.05
C CYS A 8 -11.02 -23.57 23.93
N GLY A 9 -10.58 -23.46 22.68
CA GLY A 9 -10.84 -24.46 21.63
C GLY A 9 -12.19 -24.45 20.91
N THR A 10 -12.39 -23.48 20.00
CA THR A 10 -12.90 -23.77 18.63
C THR A 10 -12.13 -22.86 17.67
N PRO A 11 -11.53 -23.34 16.57
CA PRO A 11 -11.03 -22.42 15.56
C PRO A 11 -12.24 -21.67 15.00
N VAL A 12 -12.35 -20.38 15.31
CA VAL A 12 -13.32 -19.52 14.64
C VAL A 12 -12.90 -19.51 13.18
N VAL A 13 -13.63 -20.21 12.33
CA VAL A 13 -13.44 -20.15 10.88
C VAL A 13 -14.01 -18.80 10.44
N LEU A 14 -13.20 -17.76 10.56
CA LEU A 14 -13.53 -16.45 9.99
C LEU A 14 -13.31 -16.53 8.48
N GLU A 15 -14.36 -16.26 7.71
CA GLU A 15 -14.26 -16.15 6.24
C GLU A 15 -13.40 -14.94 5.83
N SER A 16 -13.46 -13.87 6.61
CA SER A 16 -12.59 -12.70 6.53
C SER A 16 -12.44 -12.01 7.89
N PHE A 17 -11.38 -11.21 8.04
CA PHE A 17 -11.19 -10.33 9.20
C PHE A 17 -10.58 -9.00 8.76
N GLN A 18 -10.81 -7.94 9.54
CA GLN A 18 -10.26 -6.62 9.25
C GLN A 18 -8.95 -6.40 10.02
N TYR A 19 -7.90 -6.03 9.31
CA TYR A 19 -6.62 -5.63 9.88
C TYR A 19 -6.15 -4.33 9.24
N LEU A 20 -5.90 -3.31 10.06
CA LEU A 20 -5.41 -2.01 9.60
C LEU A 20 -6.29 -1.40 8.47
N ALA A 21 -7.61 -1.55 8.62
CA ALA A 21 -8.63 -1.16 7.64
C ALA A 21 -8.62 -1.92 6.30
N ILE A 22 -7.86 -3.02 6.20
CA ILE A 22 -7.85 -3.94 5.05
C ILE A 22 -8.58 -5.23 5.46
N TYR A 23 -9.50 -5.70 4.63
CA TYR A 23 -10.14 -7.00 4.78
C TYR A 23 -9.21 -8.10 4.26
N VAL A 24 -8.75 -8.94 5.16
CA VAL A 24 -7.99 -10.15 4.82
C VAL A 24 -8.98 -11.29 4.66
N THR A 25 -9.13 -11.75 3.43
CA THR A 25 -10.04 -12.83 3.04
C THR A 25 -9.30 -14.17 2.93
N ARG A 26 -10.01 -15.27 3.17
CA ARG A 26 -9.47 -16.61 2.90
C ARG A 26 -9.25 -16.86 1.40
N ASN A 27 -10.16 -16.37 0.57
CA ASN A 27 -10.06 -16.45 -0.88
C ASN A 27 -9.34 -15.19 -1.41
N ALA A 28 -8.23 -15.39 -2.14
CA ALA A 28 -7.48 -14.29 -2.72
C ALA A 28 -8.30 -13.52 -3.77
N GLU A 29 -9.17 -14.19 -4.52
CA GLU A 29 -9.95 -13.57 -5.59
C GLU A 29 -10.92 -12.49 -5.07
N GLU A 30 -11.41 -12.67 -3.83
CA GLU A 30 -12.31 -11.72 -3.17
C GLU A 30 -11.58 -10.47 -2.65
N PHE A 31 -10.25 -10.53 -2.50
CA PHE A 31 -9.45 -9.44 -1.94
C PHE A 31 -9.63 -8.14 -2.73
N GLN A 32 -9.58 -8.22 -4.06
CA GLN A 32 -9.74 -7.05 -4.94
C GLN A 32 -11.12 -6.42 -4.78
N GLY A 33 -12.16 -7.25 -4.69
CA GLY A 33 -13.55 -6.81 -4.54
C GLY A 33 -13.81 -6.17 -3.17
N GLN A 34 -13.21 -6.70 -2.11
CA GLN A 34 -13.43 -6.19 -0.75
C GLN A 34 -12.57 -4.98 -0.39
N ASN A 35 -11.43 -4.78 -1.06
CA ASN A 35 -10.49 -3.70 -0.72
C ASN A 35 -10.27 -2.71 -1.86
N LEU A 36 -9.77 -3.16 -3.01
CA LEU A 36 -9.33 -2.25 -4.08
C LEU A 36 -10.50 -1.55 -4.78
N VAL A 37 -11.57 -2.27 -5.08
CA VAL A 37 -12.77 -1.71 -5.72
C VAL A 37 -13.44 -0.63 -4.86
N PRO A 38 -13.76 -0.86 -3.57
CA PRO A 38 -14.40 0.17 -2.75
C PRO A 38 -13.47 1.37 -2.50
N GLN A 39 -12.15 1.16 -2.41
CA GLN A 39 -11.18 2.25 -2.32
C GLN A 39 -11.16 3.12 -3.58
N LEU A 40 -11.23 2.51 -4.77
CA LEU A 40 -11.35 3.24 -6.02
C LEU A 40 -12.67 4.03 -6.09
N GLU A 41 -13.78 3.46 -5.61
CA GLU A 41 -15.07 4.16 -5.59
C GLU A 41 -15.08 5.33 -4.60
N HIS A 42 -14.43 5.17 -3.45
CA HIS A 42 -14.22 6.27 -2.50
C HIS A 42 -13.40 7.40 -3.14
N LEU A 43 -12.27 7.05 -3.76
CA LEU A 43 -11.44 7.99 -4.50
C LEU A 43 -12.26 8.73 -5.56
N CYS A 44 -13.06 8.02 -6.37
CA CYS A 44 -13.90 8.63 -7.39
C CYS A 44 -14.92 9.62 -6.80
N ARG A 45 -15.53 9.30 -5.65
CA ARG A 45 -16.46 10.21 -4.96
C ARG A 45 -15.76 11.45 -4.44
N ASP A 46 -14.60 11.30 -3.79
CA ASP A 46 -13.81 12.42 -3.32
C ASP A 46 -13.45 13.31 -4.49
N VAL A 47 -12.84 12.73 -5.51
CA VAL A 47 -12.42 13.39 -6.76
C VAL A 47 -13.59 14.14 -7.41
N ALA A 48 -14.79 13.57 -7.47
CA ALA A 48 -15.99 14.25 -7.98
C ALA A 48 -16.42 15.44 -7.10
N HIS A 49 -16.30 15.34 -5.78
CA HIS A 49 -16.54 16.46 -4.87
C HIS A 49 -15.52 17.59 -5.09
N TRP A 50 -14.25 17.27 -5.32
CA TRP A 50 -13.20 18.27 -5.60
C TRP A 50 -13.34 18.93 -6.97
N GLN A 51 -14.01 18.28 -7.94
CA GLN A 51 -14.28 18.88 -9.26
C GLN A 51 -15.15 20.14 -9.19
N VAL A 52 -15.89 20.34 -8.10
CA VAL A 52 -16.69 21.56 -7.89
C VAL A 52 -15.80 22.79 -7.68
N LEU A 53 -14.55 22.61 -7.23
CA LEU A 53 -13.64 23.72 -7.02
C LEU A 53 -13.06 24.24 -8.35
N PRO A 54 -12.88 25.56 -8.51
CA PRO A 54 -12.24 26.16 -9.67
C PRO A 54 -10.72 25.98 -9.59
N VAL A 55 -10.24 24.75 -9.76
CA VAL A 55 -8.81 24.39 -9.74
C VAL A 55 -8.31 24.21 -11.17
N SER A 56 -7.09 24.66 -11.44
CA SER A 56 -6.44 24.42 -12.73
C SER A 56 -6.24 22.92 -13.00
N LEU A 57 -6.06 22.54 -14.27
CA LEU A 57 -5.75 21.14 -14.64
C LEU A 57 -4.51 20.61 -13.91
N MET A 58 -3.49 21.46 -13.71
CA MET A 58 -2.30 21.12 -12.96
C MET A 58 -2.62 20.85 -11.48
N GLY A 59 -3.48 21.67 -10.88
CA GLY A 59 -3.92 21.46 -9.50
C GLY A 59 -4.80 20.23 -9.35
N GLN A 60 -5.65 19.91 -10.33
CA GLN A 60 -6.42 18.67 -10.36
C GLN A 60 -5.51 17.44 -10.46
N ALA A 61 -4.49 17.48 -11.31
CA ALA A 61 -3.51 16.40 -11.41
C ALA A 61 -2.72 16.22 -10.10
N ALA A 62 -2.32 17.31 -9.45
CA ALA A 62 -1.64 17.26 -8.15
C ALA A 62 -2.55 16.71 -7.03
N LEU A 63 -3.83 17.12 -6.99
CA LEU A 63 -4.82 16.58 -6.07
C LEU A 63 -5.03 15.08 -6.31
N PHE A 64 -5.26 14.68 -7.56
CA PHE A 64 -5.40 13.28 -7.92
C PHE A 64 -4.15 12.50 -7.51
N LYS A 65 -2.93 13.03 -7.76
CA LYS A 65 -1.67 12.41 -7.35
C LYS A 65 -1.63 12.18 -5.85
N MET A 66 -1.99 13.16 -5.02
CA MET A 66 -2.00 13.01 -3.56
C MET A 66 -3.02 11.95 -3.11
N VAL A 67 -4.27 12.03 -3.56
CA VAL A 67 -5.32 11.13 -3.06
C VAL A 67 -5.14 9.70 -3.59
N SER A 68 -4.92 9.55 -4.90
CA SER A 68 -4.79 8.22 -5.52
C SER A 68 -3.54 7.48 -5.02
N LEU A 69 -2.41 8.17 -4.90
CA LEU A 69 -1.18 7.57 -4.40
C LEU A 69 -1.36 7.16 -2.94
N THR A 70 -1.89 8.00 -2.07
CA THR A 70 -2.00 7.65 -0.64
C THR A 70 -2.98 6.49 -0.40
N CYS A 71 -4.16 6.49 -1.04
CA CYS A 71 -5.19 5.49 -0.76
C CYS A 71 -4.91 4.14 -1.41
N ILE A 72 -4.59 4.12 -2.71
CA ILE A 72 -4.43 2.87 -3.45
C ILE A 72 -3.07 2.23 -3.16
N LEU A 73 -1.99 3.02 -3.10
CA LEU A 73 -0.64 2.48 -2.89
C LEU A 73 -0.53 1.77 -1.55
N TYR A 74 -1.18 2.29 -0.50
CA TYR A 74 -1.21 1.67 0.80
C TYR A 74 -1.73 0.22 0.74
N VAL A 75 -2.85 -0.02 0.07
CA VAL A 75 -3.39 -1.39 -0.08
C VAL A 75 -2.45 -2.26 -0.92
N LEU A 76 -1.85 -1.70 -1.98
CA LEU A 76 -0.92 -2.43 -2.86
C LEU A 76 0.42 -2.78 -2.18
N GLN A 77 0.86 -2.02 -1.18
CA GLN A 77 2.08 -2.28 -0.41
C GLN A 77 1.87 -3.34 0.67
N ASN A 78 0.69 -3.37 1.28
CA ASN A 78 0.38 -4.30 2.36
C ASN A 78 -0.04 -5.68 1.86
N THR A 79 -0.21 -5.89 0.55
CA THR A 79 -0.71 -7.17 0.03
C THR A 79 0.04 -7.64 -1.23
N PRO A 80 0.60 -8.86 -1.22
CA PRO A 80 1.18 -9.50 -2.40
C PRO A 80 0.08 -10.14 -3.28
N TYR A 81 -1.00 -9.40 -3.58
CA TYR A 81 -2.11 -9.89 -4.40
C TYR A 81 -1.91 -9.51 -5.87
N ARG A 82 -2.25 -10.43 -6.78
CA ARG A 82 -2.18 -10.19 -8.23
C ARG A 82 -3.41 -9.41 -8.71
N VAL A 83 -3.24 -8.12 -8.92
CA VAL A 83 -4.31 -7.24 -9.41
C VAL A 83 -4.62 -7.52 -10.89
N THR A 84 -5.90 -7.62 -11.24
CA THR A 84 -6.34 -7.87 -12.62
C THR A 84 -6.07 -6.66 -13.52
N ALA A 85 -5.77 -6.89 -14.80
CA ALA A 85 -5.61 -5.82 -15.80
C ALA A 85 -6.84 -4.90 -15.88
N ASP A 86 -8.05 -5.46 -15.75
CA ASP A 86 -9.32 -4.72 -15.77
C ASP A 86 -9.45 -3.66 -14.67
N PHE A 87 -8.81 -3.88 -13.53
CA PHE A 87 -8.77 -2.87 -12.48
C PHE A 87 -7.99 -1.64 -12.95
N PHE A 88 -6.82 -1.84 -13.55
CA PHE A 88 -5.99 -0.73 -14.04
C PHE A 88 -6.67 0.02 -15.19
N THR A 89 -7.36 -0.67 -16.10
CA THR A 89 -8.12 -0.01 -17.17
C THR A 89 -9.28 0.81 -16.60
N ARG A 90 -9.98 0.31 -15.58
CA ARG A 90 -11.03 1.06 -14.85
C ARG A 90 -10.44 2.31 -14.20
N VAL A 91 -9.33 2.20 -13.48
CA VAL A 91 -8.63 3.34 -12.86
C VAL A 91 -8.29 4.39 -13.92
N ASN A 92 -7.61 4.00 -15.00
CA ASN A 92 -7.22 4.90 -16.09
C ASN A 92 -8.42 5.59 -16.75
N SER A 93 -9.56 4.89 -16.86
CA SER A 93 -10.82 5.47 -17.35
C SER A 93 -11.34 6.57 -16.43
N GLU A 94 -11.34 6.32 -15.11
CA GLU A 94 -11.77 7.31 -14.11
C GLU A 94 -10.83 8.53 -14.06
N VAL A 95 -9.51 8.34 -14.16
CA VAL A 95 -8.55 9.45 -14.27
C VAL A 95 -8.84 10.32 -15.49
N ARG A 96 -9.12 9.67 -16.64
CA ARG A 96 -9.43 10.39 -17.89
C ARG A 96 -10.72 11.20 -17.76
N LYS A 97 -11.76 10.61 -17.16
CA LYS A 97 -13.02 11.30 -16.88
C LYS A 97 -12.81 12.47 -15.93
N HIS A 98 -11.94 12.30 -14.93
CA HIS A 98 -11.67 13.33 -13.96
C HIS A 98 -11.02 14.58 -14.57
N LEU A 99 -9.94 14.38 -15.34
CA LEU A 99 -9.13 15.46 -15.90
C LEU A 99 -9.85 16.23 -17.02
N TRP A 100 -10.58 15.51 -17.88
CA TRP A 100 -11.11 16.09 -19.12
C TRP A 100 -12.58 16.50 -19.06
N ASN A 101 -13.22 16.43 -17.90
CA ASN A 101 -14.58 16.87 -17.58
C ASN A 101 -15.44 17.31 -18.80
N ARG A 102 -16.06 16.33 -19.49
CA ARG A 102 -16.91 16.45 -20.71
C ARG A 102 -16.30 17.16 -21.95
N GLY A 103 -15.07 17.65 -21.91
CA GLY A 103 -14.38 18.23 -23.06
C GLY A 103 -14.00 17.18 -24.11
N SER A 104 -13.90 17.59 -25.39
CA SER A 104 -13.66 16.68 -26.53
C SER A 104 -12.17 16.47 -26.87
N LEU A 105 -11.27 17.33 -26.39
CA LEU A 105 -9.85 17.28 -26.73
C LEU A 105 -9.05 16.67 -25.58
N HIS A 106 -8.54 15.45 -25.78
CA HIS A 106 -7.86 14.68 -24.74
C HIS A 106 -6.39 14.50 -25.11
N ILE A 107 -5.49 14.90 -24.23
CA ILE A 107 -4.09 14.44 -24.28
C ILE A 107 -4.07 12.99 -23.81
N SER A 108 -3.26 12.14 -24.46
CA SER A 108 -3.13 10.74 -24.05
C SER A 108 -2.60 10.62 -22.62
N LEU A 109 -3.19 9.73 -21.82
CA LEU A 109 -2.74 9.43 -20.46
C LEU A 109 -1.25 9.08 -20.41
N ALA A 110 -0.78 8.31 -21.40
CA ALA A 110 0.64 8.00 -21.56
C ALA A 110 1.52 9.26 -21.51
N LYS A 111 1.16 10.33 -22.25
CA LYS A 111 1.91 11.60 -22.22
C LYS A 111 1.76 12.33 -20.88
N LEU A 112 0.60 12.24 -20.23
CA LEU A 112 0.36 12.88 -18.94
C LEU A 112 1.14 12.22 -17.79
N HIS A 113 1.48 10.93 -17.90
CA HIS A 113 2.32 10.23 -16.94
C HIS A 113 3.78 10.70 -16.96
N HIS A 114 4.25 11.28 -18.07
CA HIS A 114 5.64 11.74 -18.21
C HIS A 114 5.95 12.92 -17.27
N GLY A 115 7.25 13.14 -17.05
CA GLY A 115 7.77 14.21 -16.21
C GLY A 115 7.38 15.60 -16.70
N VAL A 116 7.42 16.61 -15.81
CA VAL A 116 7.21 18.01 -16.22
C VAL A 116 8.25 18.45 -17.27
N PHE A 117 9.48 17.94 -17.18
CA PHE A 117 10.55 18.17 -18.17
C PHE A 117 10.24 17.62 -19.56
N GLU A 118 9.44 16.56 -19.63
CA GLU A 118 9.02 15.90 -20.86
C GLU A 118 7.67 16.43 -21.38
N ARG A 119 7.21 17.58 -20.83
CA ARG A 119 5.91 18.20 -21.11
C ARG A 119 4.71 17.35 -20.66
N GLY A 120 4.93 16.44 -19.71
CA GLY A 120 3.86 15.70 -19.04
C GLY A 120 3.34 16.41 -17.79
N LEU A 121 2.40 15.77 -17.10
CA LEU A 121 1.76 16.28 -15.87
C LEU A 121 2.12 15.43 -14.64
N GLU A 122 3.05 14.47 -14.76
CA GLU A 122 3.45 13.55 -13.69
C GLU A 122 2.29 12.87 -12.97
N ILE A 123 1.25 12.51 -13.74
CA ILE A 123 0.10 11.78 -13.21
C ILE A 123 0.57 10.36 -12.84
N PRO A 124 0.18 9.82 -11.66
CA PRO A 124 0.66 8.51 -11.25
C PRO A 124 0.11 7.40 -12.16
N GLU A 125 1.02 6.59 -12.70
CA GLU A 125 0.66 5.34 -13.37
C GLU A 125 0.50 4.23 -12.32
N ILE A 126 -0.73 3.99 -11.87
CA ILE A 126 -1.04 3.05 -10.77
C ILE A 126 -0.51 1.63 -11.06
N GLN A 127 -0.50 1.21 -12.33
CA GLN A 127 0.07 -0.08 -12.73
C GLN A 127 1.58 -0.13 -12.49
N GLY A 128 2.33 0.93 -12.81
CA GLY A 128 3.76 1.02 -12.52
C GLY A 128 4.05 0.97 -11.02
N TYR A 129 3.27 1.68 -10.21
CA TYR A 129 3.37 1.64 -8.75
C TYR A 129 3.08 0.25 -8.18
N TYR A 130 2.11 -0.46 -8.74
CA TYR A 130 1.84 -1.84 -8.37
C TYR A 130 3.07 -2.73 -8.63
N TRP A 131 3.66 -2.68 -9.83
CA TRP A 131 4.85 -3.47 -10.13
C TRP A 131 6.02 -3.14 -9.24
N ALA A 132 6.26 -1.84 -8.99
CA ALA A 132 7.30 -1.40 -8.06
C ALA A 132 7.07 -1.95 -6.65
N SER A 133 5.83 -1.89 -6.14
CA SER A 133 5.45 -2.45 -4.83
C SER A 133 5.69 -3.96 -4.74
N GLN A 134 5.31 -4.71 -5.79
CA GLN A 134 5.54 -6.15 -5.84
C GLN A 134 7.04 -6.47 -5.91
N LEU A 135 7.82 -5.73 -6.70
CA LEU A 135 9.27 -5.91 -6.78
C LEU A 135 9.97 -5.63 -5.44
N ILE A 136 9.58 -4.57 -4.74
CA ILE A 136 10.10 -4.26 -3.39
C ILE A 136 9.78 -5.41 -2.43
N THR A 137 8.54 -5.91 -2.45
CA THR A 137 8.12 -7.04 -1.62
C THR A 137 8.96 -8.27 -1.96
N ILE A 138 9.05 -8.67 -3.23
CA ILE A 138 9.82 -9.84 -3.67
C ILE A 138 11.30 -9.70 -3.29
N ASN A 139 11.91 -8.53 -3.53
CA ASN A 139 13.30 -8.27 -3.18
C ASN A 139 13.54 -8.48 -1.67
N LYS A 140 12.64 -7.94 -0.83
CA LYS A 140 12.67 -8.16 0.63
C LYS A 140 12.51 -9.63 1.04
N TRP A 141 11.87 -10.47 0.23
CA TRP A 141 11.74 -11.90 0.55
C TRP A 141 12.92 -12.73 0.06
N VAL A 142 13.49 -12.38 -1.10
CA VAL A 142 14.54 -13.15 -1.76
C VAL A 142 15.93 -12.80 -1.23
N PHE A 143 16.17 -11.55 -0.85
CA PHE A 143 17.50 -11.04 -0.49
C PHE A 143 17.68 -10.72 1.01
N VAL A 144 16.85 -11.27 1.90
CA VAL A 144 17.16 -11.19 3.34
C VAL A 144 18.31 -12.12 3.68
N ASP A 145 19.36 -11.50 4.22
CA ASP A 145 20.66 -12.09 4.54
C ASP A 145 20.57 -13.34 5.44
N ASN A 146 21.35 -14.35 5.07
CA ASN A 146 21.97 -15.35 5.95
C ASN A 146 21.09 -16.45 6.58
N GLY A 147 20.00 -16.87 5.93
CA GLY A 147 19.33 -18.14 6.30
C GLY A 147 18.57 -18.11 7.64
N GLU A 148 18.47 -16.95 8.28
CA GLU A 148 17.60 -16.74 9.43
C GLU A 148 16.17 -16.46 8.94
N PRO A 149 15.14 -17.18 9.45
CA PRO A 149 13.77 -16.90 9.08
C PRO A 149 13.41 -15.48 9.50
N VAL A 150 12.95 -14.68 8.54
CA VAL A 150 12.54 -13.30 8.76
C VAL A 150 11.36 -13.28 9.74
N HIS A 151 11.62 -13.02 11.01
CA HIS A 151 10.56 -12.87 12.01
C HIS A 151 9.63 -11.72 11.62
N TRP A 152 8.31 -11.94 11.71
CA TRP A 152 7.29 -10.94 11.38
C TRP A 152 7.47 -9.62 12.16
N VAL A 153 8.01 -9.70 13.38
CA VAL A 153 8.37 -8.54 14.21
C VAL A 153 9.47 -7.69 13.55
N ASN A 154 10.48 -8.34 12.96
CA ASN A 154 11.54 -7.65 12.23
C ASN A 154 10.99 -7.05 10.92
N ARG A 155 9.92 -7.61 10.35
CA ARG A 155 9.23 -7.05 9.19
C ARG A 155 8.44 -5.80 9.53
N GLU A 156 7.73 -5.76 10.66
CA GLU A 156 7.09 -4.54 11.13
C GLU A 156 8.13 -3.45 11.43
N ALA A 157 9.26 -3.83 12.04
CA ALA A 157 10.37 -2.92 12.30
C ALA A 157 11.12 -2.45 11.03
N MET A 158 11.15 -3.26 9.98
CA MET A 158 11.63 -2.89 8.63
C MET A 158 10.55 -2.22 7.77
N GLY A 159 9.31 -2.16 8.28
CA GLY A 159 8.16 -1.48 7.70
C GLY A 159 8.28 0.03 7.92
N ASP A 160 9.44 0.58 7.55
CA ASP A 160 9.62 2.01 7.42
C ASP A 160 9.95 2.30 5.95
N LEU A 161 9.43 3.41 5.45
CA LEU A 161 9.84 3.92 4.15
C LEU A 161 11.36 4.09 4.19
N GLY A 162 12.10 3.21 3.51
CA GLY A 162 13.56 3.23 3.39
C GLY A 162 14.12 4.44 2.63
N LEU A 163 13.43 5.58 2.67
CA LEU A 163 13.89 6.87 2.16
C LEU A 163 13.87 7.99 3.22
N LEU A 164 13.31 7.80 4.43
CA LEU A 164 13.24 8.88 5.42
C LEU A 164 13.63 8.57 6.87
N VAL A 165 13.84 7.31 7.27
CA VAL A 165 14.25 7.02 8.65
C VAL A 165 15.27 5.89 8.69
N HIS A 166 16.53 6.23 8.97
CA HIS A 166 17.47 5.26 9.50
C HIS A 166 17.01 4.87 10.92
N PRO A 167 16.81 3.59 11.25
CA PRO A 167 16.48 3.21 12.60
C PRO A 167 17.71 3.40 13.49
N LEU A 168 17.53 4.12 14.60
CA LEU A 168 18.44 4.04 15.73
C LEU A 168 18.53 2.57 16.13
N ARG A 169 19.64 1.94 15.74
CA ARG A 169 19.97 0.56 16.10
C ARG A 169 19.97 0.47 17.63
N PRO A 170 19.13 -0.36 18.28
CA PRO A 170 19.32 -0.63 19.69
C PRO A 170 20.71 -1.26 19.86
N ALA A 171 21.49 -0.71 20.80
CA ALA A 171 22.84 -1.18 21.08
C ALA A 171 22.85 -2.69 21.35
N PRO A 172 23.89 -3.42 20.93
CA PRO A 172 24.00 -4.85 21.23
C PRO A 172 23.90 -5.05 22.75
N ARG A 173 23.06 -6.01 23.19
CA ARG A 173 22.95 -6.37 24.60
C ARG A 173 24.35 -6.66 25.14
N ALA A 174 24.74 -5.96 26.19
CA ALA A 174 25.97 -6.23 26.90
C ALA A 174 26.01 -7.71 27.30
N HIS A 175 27.13 -8.35 27.02
CA HIS A 175 27.43 -9.70 27.48
C HIS A 175 27.20 -9.79 28.99
N THR A 176 26.42 -10.77 29.43
CA THR A 176 26.27 -11.09 30.85
C THR A 176 27.65 -11.45 31.41
N PRO A 177 28.09 -10.88 32.56
CA PRO A 177 29.37 -11.27 33.15
C PRO A 177 29.30 -12.72 33.62
N ALA A 178 30.40 -13.44 33.41
CA ALA A 178 30.58 -14.84 33.73
C ALA A 178 30.23 -15.15 35.19
N THR A 179 29.51 -16.24 35.41
CA THR A 179 29.27 -16.84 36.72
C THR A 179 30.60 -17.30 37.33
N TYR A 180 30.95 -16.74 38.49
CA TYR A 180 32.05 -17.19 39.33
C TYR A 180 31.65 -18.50 40.03
N THR A 181 32.32 -19.60 39.69
CA THR A 181 32.20 -20.89 40.38
C THR A 181 33.26 -20.95 41.47
N ASP A 182 32.84 -20.87 42.73
CA ASP A 182 33.66 -21.27 43.88
C ASP A 182 33.72 -22.79 43.96
N HIS A 183 34.94 -23.35 43.90
CA HIS A 183 35.21 -24.73 44.25
C HIS A 183 35.71 -24.79 45.69
N ASN A 184 35.02 -25.61 46.50
CA ASN A 184 35.44 -26.09 47.83
C ASN A 184 36.69 -26.96 47.73
#